data_AF-A0A7W0U0I6-F1
#
_entry.id   AF-A0A7W0U0I6-F1
#
_cell.length_a   1.000
_cell.length_b   1.000
_cell.length_c   1.000
_cell.angle_alpha   90.00
_cell.angle_beta   90.00
_cell.angle_gamma   90.00
#
_symmetry.space_group_name_H-M   'P 1'
#
loop_
_entity.id
_entity.type
_entity.pdbx_description
1 polymer ?
#
loop_
_entity_poly.entity_id
_entity_poly.type
_entity_poly.pdbx_seq_one_letter_code
_entity_poly.pdbx_strand_id
1 'polypeptide(L)' 'MSRTTIDLDDEKLAAAARELGTTSKVQTVNAALAFAAGRRLRNEAFADPLIWGSPDLADPEVRAAGRR' A
#
# COMPACT_ATOMS: atom_id res chain seq x y z
N MET A 1 12.49 -1.01 -18.42
CA MET A 1 13.25 -0.73 -17.18
C MET A 1 14.35 0.25 -17.54
N SER A 2 14.40 1.42 -16.91
CA SER A 2 15.52 2.37 -17.01
C SER A 2 16.52 2.10 -15.87
N ARG A 3 17.81 2.34 -16.11
CA ARG A 3 18.82 2.25 -15.06
C ARG A 3 18.98 3.61 -14.39
N THR A 4 18.74 3.65 -13.08
CA THR A 4 18.85 4.85 -12.26
C THR A 4 19.84 4.58 -11.13
N THR A 5 20.73 5.53 -10.87
CA THR A 5 21.64 5.51 -9.72
C THR A 5 21.07 6.41 -8.65
N ILE A 6 20.79 5.87 -7.47
CA ILE A 6 20.27 6.59 -6.30
C ILE A 6 20.96 6.05 -5.05
N ASP A 7 21.11 6.91 -4.06
CA ASP A 7 21.53 6.50 -2.73
C ASP A 7 20.33 5.97 -1.95
N LEU A 8 20.53 4.85 -1.26
CA LEU A 8 19.50 4.18 -0.47
C LEU A 8 20.02 3.96 0.94
N ASP A 9 19.15 4.19 1.89
CA ASP A 9 19.37 3.80 3.28
C ASP A 9 19.25 2.28 3.39
N ASP A 10 20.37 1.61 3.70
CA ASP A 10 20.45 0.16 3.74
C ASP A 10 19.61 -0.46 4.87
N GLU A 11 19.39 0.26 5.97
CA GLU A 11 18.54 -0.22 7.07
C GLU A 11 17.07 -0.22 6.65
N LYS A 12 16.62 0.89 6.04
CA LYS A 12 15.25 0.98 5.50
C LYS A 12 15.02 -0.05 4.38
N LEU A 13 16.02 -0.25 3.52
CA LEU A 13 15.94 -1.24 2.46
C LEU A 13 15.85 -2.66 3.00
N ALA A 14 16.63 -3.00 4.04
CA ALA A 14 16.57 -4.30 4.70
C ALA A 14 15.21 -4.53 5.38
N ALA A 15 14.66 -3.51 6.05
CA ALA A 15 13.33 -3.58 6.66
C ALA A 15 12.25 -3.85 5.60
N ALA A 16 12.26 -3.08 4.51
CA ALA A 16 11.33 -3.27 3.40
C ALA A 16 11.50 -4.66 2.74
N ALA A 17 12.74 -5.14 2.60
CA ALA A 17 12.99 -6.45 2.00
C ALA A 17 12.39 -7.58 2.82
N ARG A 18 12.46 -7.50 4.16
CA ARG A 18 11.84 -8.46 5.07
C ARG A 18 10.32 -8.41 5.01
N GLU A 19 9.73 -7.21 5.01
CA GLU A 19 8.28 -7.04 4.94
C GLU A 19 7.70 -7.54 3.60
N LEU A 20 8.41 -7.27 2.50
CA LEU A 20 8.00 -7.64 1.15
C LEU A 20 8.44 -9.06 0.74
N GLY A 21 9.21 -9.77 1.58
CA GLY A 21 9.69 -11.12 1.28
C GLY A 21 10.66 -11.21 0.09
N THR A 22 11.42 -10.15 -0.16
CA THR A 22 12.32 -10.04 -1.32
C THR A 22 13.78 -10.34 -0.97
N THR A 23 14.56 -10.81 -1.94
CA THR A 23 15.96 -11.23 -1.71
C THR A 23 17.00 -10.34 -2.39
N SER A 24 16.57 -9.36 -3.19
CA SER A 24 17.47 -8.44 -3.89
C SER A 24 17.00 -6.99 -3.81
N LYS A 25 17.95 -6.05 -3.77
CA LYS A 25 17.66 -4.60 -3.71
C LYS A 25 16.70 -4.15 -4.82
N VAL A 26 16.90 -4.66 -6.04
CA VAL A 26 16.05 -4.33 -7.20
C VAL A 26 14.63 -4.87 -7.02
N GLN A 27 14.46 -6.10 -6.53
CA GLN A 27 13.12 -6.64 -6.25
C GLN A 27 12.42 -5.83 -5.17
N THR A 28 13.12 -5.49 -4.07
CA THR A 28 12.56 -4.68 -2.98
C THR A 28 12.07 -3.34 -3.49
N VAL A 29 12.88 -2.61 -4.26
CA VAL A 29 12.52 -1.29 -4.79
C VAL A 29 11.32 -1.38 -5.73
N ASN A 30 11.31 -2.32 -6.67
CA ASN A 30 10.19 -2.46 -7.60
C ASN A 30 8.89 -2.88 -6.88
N ALA A 31 8.98 -3.80 -5.91
CA ALA A 31 7.84 -4.22 -5.10
C ALA A 31 7.30 -3.06 -4.24
N ALA A 32 8.18 -2.27 -3.63
CA ALA A 32 7.80 -1.09 -2.85
C ALA A 32 7.11 -0.03 -3.72
N LEU A 33 7.62 0.23 -4.92
CA LEU A 33 6.99 1.15 -5.87
C LEU A 33 5.61 0.67 -6.32
N ALA A 34 5.47 -0.62 -6.62
CA ALA A 34 4.18 -1.23 -6.95
C ALA A 34 3.19 -1.12 -5.79
N PHE A 35 3.65 -1.39 -4.56
CA PHE A 35 2.83 -1.24 -3.34
C PHE A 35 2.37 0.21 -3.13
N ALA A 36 3.27 1.17 -3.31
CA ALA A 36 2.95 2.60 -3.19
C ALA A 36 1.97 3.07 -4.27
N ALA A 37 2.14 2.64 -5.52
CA ALA A 37 1.23 2.95 -6.61
C ALA A 37 -0.17 2.33 -6.37
N GLY A 38 -0.22 1.09 -5.88
CA GLY A 38 -1.47 0.40 -5.55
C GLY A 38 -2.17 0.94 -4.30
N ARG A 39 -1.49 1.72 -3.46
CA ARG A 39 -2.05 2.26 -2.21
C ARG A 39 -3.30 3.11 -2.45
N ARG A 40 -3.32 3.91 -3.52
CA ARG A 40 -4.48 4.75 -3.85
C ARG A 40 -5.70 3.90 -4.22
N LEU A 41 -5.53 2.90 -5.08
CA LEU A 41 -6.59 1.99 -5.49
C LEU A 41 -7.15 1.19 -4.31
N ARG A 42 -6.30 0.73 -3.38
CA ARG A 42 -6.79 0.07 -2.16
C ARG A 42 -7.61 1.01 -1.29
N ASN A 43 -7.13 2.24 -1.07
CA ASN A 43 -7.86 3.22 -0.27
C ASN A 43 -9.21 3.60 -0.89
N GLU A 44 -9.28 3.70 -2.22
CA GLU A 44 -10.52 3.93 -2.95
C GLU A 44 -11.46 2.70 -2.88
N ALA A 45 -10.91 1.47 -2.98
CA ALA A 45 -11.69 0.25 -2.82
C ALA A 45 -12.29 0.08 -1.41
N PHE A 46 -11.57 0.49 -0.36
CA PHE A 46 -12.12 0.55 1.00
C PHE A 46 -13.11 1.72 1.22
N ALA A 47 -13.14 2.69 0.31
CA ALA A 47 -14.11 3.77 0.33
C ALA A 47 -15.40 3.42 -0.40
N ASP A 48 -15.40 2.35 -1.21
CA ASP A 48 -16.56 1.83 -1.93
C ASP A 48 -17.38 0.86 -1.06
N PRO A 49 -18.57 1.27 -0.59
CA PRO A 49 -19.39 0.43 0.26
C PRO A 49 -19.89 -0.87 -0.40
N LEU A 50 -19.91 -0.93 -1.74
CA LEU A 50 -20.31 -2.12 -2.48
C LEU A 50 -19.30 -3.27 -2.34
N ILE A 51 -18.04 -2.99 -2.00
CA ILE A 51 -17.00 -4.01 -1.83
C ILE A 51 -17.12 -4.74 -0.48
N TRP A 52 -17.67 -4.08 0.55
CA TRP A 52 -17.83 -4.69 1.87
C TRP A 52 -19.20 -5.40 2.05
N GLY A 53 -20.16 -5.15 1.17
CA GLY A 53 -21.41 -5.92 1.11
C GLY A 53 -22.37 -5.74 2.31
N SER A 54 -22.15 -4.74 3.17
CA SER A 54 -23.10 -4.39 4.23
C SER A 54 -23.76 -3.03 3.94
N PRO A 55 -25.10 -2.94 3.90
CA PRO A 55 -25.83 -1.67 3.73
C PRO A 55 -25.41 -0.59 4.75
N ASP A 56 -25.14 -1.00 5.99
CA ASP A 56 -24.78 -0.10 7.08
C ASP A 56 -23.45 0.64 6.87
N LEU A 57 -22.51 0.05 6.12
CA LEU A 57 -21.23 0.68 5.80
C LEU A 57 -21.27 1.57 4.56
N ALA A 58 -22.40 1.59 3.85
CA ALA A 58 -22.70 2.62 2.86
C ALA A 58 -23.12 3.94 3.51
N ASP A 59 -23.56 3.88 4.77
CA ASP A 59 -23.96 5.06 5.52
C ASP A 59 -22.74 5.95 5.87
N PRO A 60 -22.73 7.23 5.46
CA PRO A 60 -21.67 8.16 5.82
C PRO A 60 -21.55 8.41 7.34
N GLU A 61 -22.62 8.33 8.13
CA GLU A 61 -22.60 8.53 9.58
C GLU A 61 -21.89 7.37 10.30
N VAL A 62 -22.20 6.13 9.91
CA VAL A 62 -21.55 4.91 10.45
C VAL A 62 -20.04 4.93 10.16
N ARG A 63 -19.65 5.35 8.95
CA ARG A 63 -18.23 5.52 8.58
C ARG A 63 -17.52 6.62 9.36
N ALA A 64 -18.23 7.70 9.72
CA ALA A 64 -17.66 8.78 10.52
C ALA A 64 -17.46 8.36 11.98
N ALA A 65 -18.36 7.54 12.53
CA ALA A 65 -18.25 7.00 13.88
C ALA A 65 -17.02 6.10 14.08
N GLY A 66 -16.65 5.31 13.06
CA GLY A 66 -15.48 4.42 13.10
C GLY A 66 -14.11 5.08 12.93
N ARG A 67 -14.03 6.38 12.63
CA ARG A 67 -12.76 7.12 12.48
C ARG A 67 -12.31 7.84 13.77
N ARG A 68 -13.02 7.69 14.88
CA ARG A 68 -12.68 8.30 16.18
C ARG A 68 -11.79 7.40 17.02
#